data_AF-A0AAP8E3F0-F1
#
_entry.id   AF-A0AAP8E3F0-F1
#
_cell.length_a   1.000
_cell.length_b   1.000
_cell.length_c   1.000
_cell.angle_alpha   90.00
_cell.angle_beta   90.00
_cell.angle_gamma   90.00
#
_symmetry.space_group_name_H-M   'P 1'
#
loop_
_entity.id
_entity.type
_entity.pdbx_description
1 polymer ?
#
loop_
_entity_poly.entity_id
_entity_poly.type
_entity_poly.pdbx_seq_one_letter_code
_entity_poly.pdbx_strand_id
1 'polypeptide(L)'
;MVKIKEAVKIATSMATIVGTVVTAAQPAKEALDERNEKRKDYVEIPTFYGKDFSVSLDKAQVMLEKIGLVSVSAEITKPSMKYKDEKKLVVIKTIPHAKKKVAPGSTVTISYLTESVIKESQKLFDEQEKQKHIKEQNRLEKSAKSKEKRAESFSTIHEKFSNTTKTISNKTKVISSKILKKDKITKN
;
A
#
# COMPACT_ATOMS: atom_id res chain seq x y z
N MET A 1 -12.68 47.84 -35.18
CA MET A 1 -11.42 47.10 -34.93
C MET A 1 -10.56 47.92 -33.98
N VAL A 2 -10.12 47.31 -32.86
CA VAL A 2 -8.89 47.60 -32.07
C VAL A 2 -8.83 48.97 -31.35
N LYS A 3 -9.24 49.09 -30.07
CA LYS A 3 -8.44 49.02 -28.81
C LYS A 3 -7.09 49.77 -28.82
N ILE A 4 -6.91 50.76 -27.93
CA ILE A 4 -5.68 51.19 -27.19
C ILE A 4 -6.13 52.22 -26.13
N LYS A 5 -6.11 51.92 -24.81
CA LYS A 5 -5.13 52.36 -23.75
C LYS A 5 -4.98 53.90 -23.69
N GLU A 6 -4.96 54.65 -22.58
CA GLU A 6 -4.41 54.44 -21.23
C GLU A 6 -4.65 55.73 -20.37
N ALA A 7 -4.41 55.62 -19.05
CA ALA A 7 -4.02 56.65 -18.07
C ALA A 7 -4.94 57.88 -17.81
N VAL A 8 -5.66 57.94 -16.68
CA VAL A 8 -5.19 58.35 -15.33
C VAL A 8 -4.59 59.76 -15.30
N LYS A 9 -5.34 60.73 -14.73
CA LYS A 9 -4.77 61.72 -13.80
C LYS A 9 -5.82 62.51 -12.99
N ILE A 10 -5.83 62.23 -11.68
CA ILE A 10 -5.80 63.19 -10.54
C ILE A 10 -6.99 64.13 -10.36
N ALA A 11 -7.66 64.05 -9.20
CA ALA A 11 -7.42 64.94 -8.06
C ALA A 11 -8.66 65.10 -7.17
N THR A 12 -8.40 65.17 -5.85
CA THR A 12 -9.19 65.98 -4.89
C THR A 12 -10.53 65.34 -4.50
N SER A 13 -10.88 65.12 -3.24
CA SER A 13 -10.49 65.79 -2.00
C SER A 13 -10.89 64.88 -0.85
N MET A 14 -10.00 64.74 0.13
CA MET A 14 -10.37 64.24 1.44
C MET A 14 -11.29 65.26 2.12
N ALA A 15 -12.58 64.93 2.22
CA ALA A 15 -13.54 65.64 3.05
C ALA A 15 -14.23 64.63 3.98
N THR A 16 -13.80 64.67 5.24
CA THR A 16 -14.64 64.57 6.43
C THR A 16 -15.83 63.61 6.38
N ILE A 17 -15.64 62.40 6.93
CA ILE A 17 -16.75 61.72 7.59
C ILE A 17 -16.20 61.12 8.90
N VAL A 18 -16.39 61.87 9.98
CA VAL A 18 -16.38 61.34 11.34
C VAL A 18 -17.56 60.38 11.42
N GLY A 19 -17.27 59.08 11.33
CA GLY A 19 -18.28 58.03 11.32
C GLY A 19 -17.76 56.82 12.06
N THR A 20 -17.93 56.84 13.38
CA THR A 20 -18.20 55.66 14.22
C THR A 20 -17.85 54.30 13.60
N VAL A 21 -16.60 53.85 13.78
CA VAL A 21 -16.30 52.41 13.73
C VAL A 21 -16.73 51.77 15.05
N VAL A 22 -18.03 51.85 15.32
CA VAL A 22 -18.68 51.07 16.37
C VAL A 22 -18.73 49.63 15.87
N THR A 23 -17.75 48.86 16.34
CA THR A 23 -17.94 47.51 16.88
C THR A 23 -18.82 46.57 16.06
N ALA A 24 -18.29 46.07 14.93
CA ALA A 24 -18.79 44.85 14.29
C ALA A 24 -17.98 43.59 14.69
N ALA A 25 -17.22 43.66 15.80
CA ALA A 25 -16.39 42.54 16.30
C ALA A 25 -17.03 41.76 17.46
N GLN A 26 -18.12 42.25 18.05
CA GLN A 26 -18.78 41.63 19.21
C GLN A 26 -19.61 40.38 18.87
N PRO A 27 -20.51 40.37 17.85
CA PRO A 27 -21.39 39.22 17.64
C PRO A 27 -20.64 37.96 17.16
N ALA A 28 -19.45 38.11 16.59
CA ALA A 28 -18.61 36.99 16.20
C ALA A 28 -17.83 36.38 17.37
N LYS A 29 -17.39 37.20 18.33
CA LYS A 29 -16.66 36.73 19.52
C LYS A 29 -17.60 36.07 20.52
N GLU A 30 -18.77 36.64 20.76
CA GLU A 30 -19.78 36.09 21.68
C GLU A 30 -20.36 34.76 21.18
N ALA A 31 -20.64 34.63 19.87
CA ALA A 31 -21.07 33.36 19.28
C ALA A 31 -19.95 32.29 19.24
N LEU A 32 -18.68 32.71 19.17
CA LEU A 32 -17.53 31.81 19.30
C LEU A 32 -17.29 31.40 20.75
N ASP A 33 -17.46 32.30 21.71
CA ASP A 33 -17.33 32.02 23.14
C ASP A 33 -18.44 31.11 23.65
N GLU A 34 -19.71 31.33 23.28
CA GLU A 34 -20.82 30.44 23.66
C GLU A 34 -20.64 29.03 23.06
N ARG A 35 -20.09 28.94 21.84
CA ARG A 35 -19.74 27.66 21.20
C ARG A 35 -18.54 26.99 21.86
N ASN A 36 -17.57 27.76 22.35
CA ASN A 36 -16.41 27.25 23.08
C ASN A 36 -16.76 26.83 24.51
N GLU A 37 -17.69 27.51 25.17
CA GLU A 37 -18.21 27.17 26.50
C GLU A 37 -18.87 25.78 26.48
N LYS A 38 -19.73 25.52 25.50
CA LYS A 38 -20.35 24.20 25.26
C LYS A 38 -19.34 23.11 24.91
N ARG A 39 -18.11 23.48 24.48
CA ARG A 39 -17.02 22.54 24.17
C ARG A 39 -16.10 22.20 25.34
N LYS A 40 -16.25 22.87 26.48
CA LYS A 40 -15.49 22.56 27.72
C LYS A 40 -15.90 21.20 28.31
N ASP A 41 -17.12 20.75 28.03
CA ASP A 41 -17.66 19.48 28.57
C ASP A 41 -17.49 18.29 27.63
N TYR A 42 -16.89 18.46 26.44
CA TYR A 42 -16.69 17.34 25.52
C TYR A 42 -15.56 16.44 25.99
N VAL A 43 -15.85 15.15 25.95
CA VAL A 43 -14.96 14.11 26.42
C VAL A 43 -14.30 13.42 25.24
N GLU A 44 -13.01 13.18 25.34
CA GLU A 44 -12.25 12.50 24.29
C GLU A 44 -12.29 10.99 24.45
N ILE A 45 -12.55 10.27 23.36
CA ILE A 45 -12.54 8.80 23.35
C ILE A 45 -11.08 8.31 23.46
N PRO A 46 -10.73 7.50 24.49
CA PRO A 46 -9.38 6.94 24.62
C PRO A 46 -8.99 6.05 23.44
N THR A 47 -7.68 5.84 23.28
CA THR A 47 -7.15 4.89 22.30
C THR A 47 -7.01 3.51 22.93
N PHE A 48 -7.77 2.54 22.44
CA PHE A 48 -7.79 1.16 22.96
C PHE A 48 -6.97 0.17 22.13
N TYR A 49 -6.48 0.60 20.98
CA TYR A 49 -5.76 -0.25 20.03
C TYR A 49 -4.70 0.57 19.31
N GLY A 50 -3.57 -0.07 19.01
CA GLY A 50 -2.43 0.53 18.33
C GLY A 50 -1.51 -0.57 17.80
N LYS A 51 -0.41 -0.16 17.15
CA LYS A 51 0.56 -1.11 16.59
C LYS A 51 1.26 -1.94 17.68
N ASP A 52 1.47 -1.33 18.84
CA ASP A 52 2.28 -1.90 19.92
C ASP A 52 1.43 -2.38 21.12
N PHE A 53 0.11 -2.15 21.09
CA PHE A 53 -0.78 -2.51 22.20
C PHE A 53 -2.22 -2.74 21.75
N SER A 54 -2.90 -3.66 22.44
CA SER A 54 -4.34 -3.89 22.32
C SER A 54 -4.93 -4.03 23.72
N VAL A 55 -6.03 -3.34 23.97
CA VAL A 55 -6.75 -3.40 25.26
C VAL A 55 -7.85 -4.46 25.18
N SER A 56 -8.03 -5.22 26.24
CA SER A 56 -9.14 -6.19 26.37
C SER A 56 -10.49 -5.49 26.44
N LEU A 57 -11.53 -6.12 25.91
CA LEU A 57 -12.91 -5.59 25.86
C LEU A 57 -13.37 -5.05 27.22
N ASP A 58 -13.26 -5.86 28.28
CA ASP A 58 -13.73 -5.51 29.63
C ASP A 58 -13.05 -4.24 30.16
N LYS A 59 -11.74 -4.13 29.98
CA LYS A 59 -10.96 -2.96 30.42
C LYS A 59 -11.36 -1.70 29.66
N ALA A 60 -11.67 -1.84 28.36
CA ALA A 60 -12.10 -0.72 27.54
C ALA A 60 -13.50 -0.23 27.95
N GLN A 61 -14.43 -1.13 28.24
CA GLN A 61 -15.78 -0.79 28.73
C GLN A 61 -15.71 -0.02 30.05
N VAL A 62 -14.96 -0.55 31.02
CA VAL A 62 -14.74 0.12 32.33
C VAL A 62 -14.12 1.50 32.16
N MET A 63 -13.17 1.67 31.22
CA MET A 63 -12.55 2.96 30.98
C MET A 63 -13.52 3.97 30.35
N LEU A 64 -14.38 3.54 29.43
CA LEU A 64 -15.41 4.42 28.84
C LEU A 64 -16.44 4.85 29.88
N GLU A 65 -16.91 3.93 30.72
CA GLU A 65 -17.87 4.23 31.79
C GLU A 65 -17.30 5.23 32.81
N LYS A 66 -16.03 5.06 33.22
CA LYS A 66 -15.32 6.00 34.11
C LYS A 66 -15.23 7.41 33.54
N ILE A 67 -15.19 7.52 32.22
CA ILE A 67 -15.08 8.75 31.47
C ILE A 67 -16.48 9.33 31.14
N GLY A 68 -17.55 8.66 31.58
CA GLY A 68 -18.93 9.10 31.41
C GLY A 68 -19.51 8.79 30.02
N LEU A 69 -18.97 7.78 29.32
CA LEU A 69 -19.45 7.34 28.00
C LEU A 69 -20.14 5.98 28.10
N VAL A 70 -21.11 5.73 27.23
CA VAL A 70 -21.83 4.45 27.18
C VAL A 70 -21.12 3.50 26.23
N SER A 71 -20.77 2.30 26.69
CA SER A 71 -20.09 1.30 25.86
C SER A 71 -21.09 0.30 25.25
N VAL A 72 -20.91 -0.03 23.96
CA VAL A 72 -21.67 -1.09 23.28
C VAL A 72 -20.70 -2.03 22.59
N SER A 73 -20.76 -3.32 22.90
CA SER A 73 -19.86 -4.32 22.33
C SER A 73 -20.44 -4.90 21.03
N ALA A 74 -19.63 -4.94 19.98
CA ALA A 74 -19.98 -5.50 18.68
C ALA A 74 -18.95 -6.54 18.24
N GLU A 75 -19.41 -7.73 17.88
CA GLU A 75 -18.52 -8.77 17.36
C GLU A 75 -18.20 -8.50 15.88
N ILE A 76 -16.92 -8.61 15.51
CA ILE A 76 -16.51 -8.66 14.12
C ILE A 76 -16.75 -10.08 13.61
N THR A 77 -17.70 -10.26 12.69
CA THR A 77 -18.06 -11.56 12.13
C THR A 77 -17.24 -11.94 10.89
N LYS A 78 -16.67 -10.95 10.19
CA LYS A 78 -15.97 -11.17 8.92
C LYS A 78 -14.49 -11.45 9.15
N PRO A 79 -13.98 -12.65 8.77
CA PRO A 79 -12.55 -12.94 8.88
C PRO A 79 -11.73 -12.09 7.91
N SER A 80 -10.50 -11.78 8.31
CA SER A 80 -9.56 -10.97 7.53
C SER A 80 -8.13 -11.33 7.89
N MET A 81 -7.23 -11.39 6.91
CA MET A 81 -5.80 -11.64 7.14
C MET A 81 -5.16 -10.69 8.15
N LYS A 82 -5.75 -9.51 8.38
CA LYS A 82 -5.29 -8.53 9.37
C LYS A 82 -5.40 -9.04 10.81
N TYR A 83 -6.28 -10.01 11.05
CA TYR A 83 -6.60 -10.52 12.39
C TYR A 83 -5.88 -11.82 12.75
N LYS A 84 -4.97 -12.29 11.89
CA LYS A 84 -4.29 -13.59 12.09
C LYS A 84 -3.49 -13.65 13.39
N ASP A 85 -2.84 -12.54 13.75
CA ASP A 85 -1.97 -12.41 14.94
C ASP A 85 -2.70 -11.71 16.12
N GLU A 86 -4.00 -11.45 15.99
CA GLU A 86 -4.76 -10.75 17.01
C GLU A 86 -5.18 -11.66 18.15
N LYS A 87 -5.40 -11.06 19.32
CA LYS A 87 -5.81 -11.78 20.53
C LYS A 87 -7.34 -11.84 20.64
N LYS A 88 -7.83 -12.85 21.36
CA LYS A 88 -9.27 -13.01 21.64
C LYS A 88 -9.77 -11.88 22.55
N LEU A 89 -11.00 -11.40 22.30
CA LEU A 89 -11.69 -10.38 23.12
C LEU A 89 -10.88 -9.07 23.28
N VAL A 90 -10.07 -8.70 22.30
CA VAL A 90 -9.40 -7.39 22.27
C VAL A 90 -10.16 -6.41 21.39
N VAL A 91 -10.04 -5.13 21.71
CA VAL A 91 -10.61 -4.05 20.92
C VAL A 91 -9.80 -3.87 19.65
N ILE A 92 -10.48 -3.88 18.51
CA ILE A 92 -9.86 -3.68 17.19
C ILE A 92 -10.30 -2.36 16.56
N LYS A 93 -11.50 -1.90 16.90
CA LYS A 93 -12.08 -0.69 16.33
C LYS A 93 -13.06 -0.07 17.30
N THR A 94 -13.15 1.25 17.27
CA THR A 94 -14.22 1.99 17.93
C THR A 94 -15.01 2.83 16.93
N ILE A 95 -16.30 3.00 17.20
CA ILE A 95 -17.19 3.90 16.47
C ILE A 95 -17.99 4.69 17.51
N PRO A 96 -17.81 6.02 17.63
CA PRO A 96 -16.88 6.87 16.88
C PRO A 96 -15.39 6.54 17.11
N HIS A 97 -14.53 7.01 16.21
CA HIS A 97 -13.09 6.76 16.28
C HIS A 97 -12.45 7.31 17.55
N ALA A 98 -11.40 6.64 18.03
CA ALA A 98 -10.56 7.12 19.13
C ALA A 98 -10.03 8.54 18.85
N LYS A 99 -9.74 9.28 19.92
CA LYS A 99 -9.34 10.70 19.92
C LYS A 99 -10.39 11.69 19.42
N LYS A 100 -11.58 11.22 19.05
CA LYS A 100 -12.70 12.10 18.74
C LYS A 100 -13.31 12.62 20.04
N LYS A 101 -13.59 13.92 20.07
CA LYS A 101 -14.37 14.56 21.13
C LYS A 101 -15.85 14.31 20.92
N VAL A 102 -16.52 13.76 21.94
CA VAL A 102 -17.96 13.46 21.94
C VAL A 102 -18.61 14.05 23.19
N ALA A 103 -19.93 14.26 23.14
CA ALA A 103 -20.66 14.72 24.30
C ALA A 103 -20.64 13.63 25.40
N PRO A 104 -20.60 13.99 26.69
CA PRO A 104 -20.81 13.05 27.78
C PRO A 104 -22.09 12.25 27.58
N GLY A 105 -22.10 10.98 28.01
CA GLY A 105 -23.23 10.06 27.82
C GLY A 105 -23.39 9.53 26.39
N SER A 106 -22.54 9.93 25.44
CA SER A 106 -22.59 9.38 24.07
C SER A 106 -22.22 7.90 24.05
N THR A 107 -22.86 7.17 23.12
CA THR A 107 -22.57 5.76 22.89
C THR A 107 -21.33 5.58 22.01
N VAL A 108 -20.43 4.71 22.46
CA VAL A 108 -19.25 4.26 21.71
C VAL A 108 -19.35 2.75 21.50
N THR A 109 -19.47 2.35 20.24
CA THR A 109 -19.41 0.94 19.83
C THR A 109 -17.96 0.48 19.81
N ILE A 110 -17.67 -0.57 20.58
CA ILE A 110 -16.38 -1.25 20.63
C ILE A 110 -16.50 -2.54 19.81
N SER A 111 -15.72 -2.66 18.74
CA SER A 111 -15.64 -3.87 17.96
C SER A 111 -14.51 -4.78 18.45
N TYR A 112 -14.82 -6.06 18.66
CA TYR A 112 -13.86 -7.06 19.14
C TYR A 112 -13.89 -8.34 18.27
N LEU A 113 -12.85 -9.16 18.43
CA LEU A 113 -12.72 -10.44 17.73
C LEU A 113 -13.03 -11.63 18.63
N THR A 114 -13.72 -12.61 18.06
CA THR A 114 -13.89 -13.94 18.65
C THR A 114 -12.85 -14.91 18.11
N GLU A 115 -12.69 -16.01 18.85
CA GLU A 115 -11.72 -17.04 18.53
C GLU A 115 -12.00 -17.73 17.19
N SER A 116 -13.28 -17.87 16.80
CA SER A 116 -13.66 -18.43 15.51
C SER A 116 -13.11 -17.60 14.36
N VAL A 117 -13.29 -16.28 14.44
CA VAL A 117 -12.88 -15.34 13.40
C VAL A 117 -11.36 -15.23 13.31
N ILE A 118 -10.66 -15.32 14.43
CA ILE A 118 -9.18 -15.38 14.45
C ILE A 118 -8.68 -16.66 13.76
N LYS A 119 -9.26 -17.82 14.09
CA LYS A 119 -8.88 -19.11 13.46
C LYS A 119 -9.18 -19.12 11.96
N GLU A 120 -10.33 -18.62 11.53
CA GLU A 120 -10.65 -18.49 10.11
C GLU A 120 -9.72 -17.51 9.39
N SER A 121 -9.37 -16.40 10.05
CA SER A 121 -8.41 -15.43 9.53
C SER A 121 -7.02 -16.03 9.33
N GLN A 122 -6.56 -16.88 10.26
CA GLN A 122 -5.31 -17.62 10.12
C GLN A 122 -5.37 -18.60 8.95
N LYS A 123 -6.47 -19.36 8.81
CA LYS A 123 -6.65 -20.26 7.66
C LYS A 123 -6.61 -19.52 6.32
N LEU A 124 -7.23 -18.33 6.23
CA LEU A 124 -7.14 -17.49 5.04
C LEU A 124 -5.70 -17.10 4.71
N PHE A 125 -4.91 -16.74 5.73
CA PHE A 125 -3.51 -16.39 5.55
C PHE A 125 -2.69 -17.59 5.06
N ASP A 126 -2.84 -18.74 5.72
CA ASP A 126 -2.09 -19.95 5.38
C ASP A 126 -2.41 -20.43 3.96
N GLU A 127 -3.68 -20.40 3.56
CA GLU A 127 -4.08 -20.77 2.20
C GLU A 127 -3.46 -19.83 1.17
N GLN A 128 -3.47 -18.52 1.44
CA GLN A 128 -2.85 -17.57 0.53
C GLN A 128 -1.32 -17.76 0.40
N GLU A 129 -0.63 -18.04 1.50
CA GLU A 129 0.80 -18.34 1.48
C GLU A 129 1.11 -19.64 0.73
N LYS A 130 0.30 -20.70 0.93
CA LYS A 130 0.41 -21.94 0.15
C LYS A 130 0.24 -21.68 -1.34
N GLN A 131 -0.76 -20.89 -1.74
CA GLN A 131 -0.99 -20.56 -3.14
C GLN A 131 0.17 -19.76 -3.76
N LYS A 132 0.79 -18.86 -2.99
CA LYS A 132 2.00 -18.15 -3.46
C LYS A 132 3.16 -19.12 -3.67
N HIS A 133 3.42 -20.00 -2.71
CA HIS A 133 4.48 -21.01 -2.81
C HIS A 133 4.27 -21.94 -4.01
N ILE A 134 3.05 -22.44 -4.22
CA ILE A 134 2.72 -23.30 -5.37
C ILE A 134 2.95 -22.54 -6.69
N LYS A 135 2.52 -21.28 -6.77
CA LYS A 135 2.75 -20.45 -7.97
C LYS A 135 4.24 -20.23 -8.23
N GLU A 136 5.03 -20.02 -7.19
CA GLU A 136 6.47 -19.85 -7.31
C GLU A 136 7.18 -21.14 -7.75
N GLN A 137 6.84 -22.28 -7.14
CA GLN A 137 7.37 -23.58 -7.55
C GLN A 137 7.04 -23.89 -9.01
N ASN A 138 5.78 -23.68 -9.41
CA ASN A 138 5.36 -23.85 -10.81
C ASN A 138 6.13 -22.93 -11.76
N ARG A 139 6.48 -21.70 -11.33
CA ARG A 139 7.30 -20.77 -12.13
C ARG A 139 8.74 -21.28 -12.27
N LEU A 140 9.33 -21.76 -11.18
CA LEU A 140 10.69 -22.31 -11.16
C LEU A 140 10.78 -23.58 -11.99
N GLU A 141 9.82 -24.49 -11.88
CA GLU A 141 9.76 -25.73 -12.66
C GLU A 141 9.63 -25.44 -14.17
N LYS A 142 8.73 -24.52 -14.56
CA LYS A 142 8.61 -24.08 -15.96
C LYS A 142 9.91 -23.46 -16.48
N SER A 143 10.59 -22.67 -15.66
CA SER A 143 11.88 -22.07 -16.02
C SER A 143 12.97 -23.13 -16.18
N ALA A 144 13.06 -24.08 -15.25
CA ALA A 144 14.01 -25.19 -15.31
C ALA A 144 13.80 -26.05 -16.57
N LYS A 145 12.56 -26.46 -16.82
CA LYS A 145 12.17 -27.23 -18.02
C LYS A 145 12.48 -26.48 -19.31
N SER A 146 12.33 -25.15 -19.34
CA SER A 146 12.70 -24.34 -20.50
C SER A 146 14.21 -24.26 -20.70
N LYS A 147 14.99 -24.12 -19.61
CA LYS A 147 16.45 -24.11 -19.66
C LYS A 147 17.01 -25.45 -20.15
N GLU A 148 16.46 -26.55 -19.66
CA GLU A 148 16.83 -27.91 -20.08
C GLU A 148 16.56 -28.10 -21.58
N LYS A 149 15.35 -27.79 -22.07
CA LYS A 149 15.04 -27.84 -23.50
C LYS A 149 15.96 -26.96 -24.35
N ARG A 150 16.35 -25.78 -23.85
CA ARG A 150 17.29 -24.89 -24.53
C ARG A 150 18.70 -25.47 -24.56
N ALA A 151 19.16 -26.07 -23.46
CA ALA A 151 20.46 -26.74 -23.40
C ALA A 151 20.51 -27.92 -24.38
N GLU A 152 19.45 -28.73 -24.44
CA GLU A 152 19.31 -29.85 -25.39
C GLU A 152 19.29 -29.39 -26.85
N SER A 153 18.58 -28.29 -27.13
CA SER A 153 18.57 -27.70 -28.46
C SER A 153 19.96 -27.16 -28.84
N PHE A 154 20.67 -26.56 -27.87
CA PHE A 154 21.99 -26.00 -28.08
C PHE A 154 23.05 -27.08 -28.30
N SER A 155 23.02 -28.18 -27.54
CA SER A 155 23.93 -29.32 -27.73
C SER A 155 23.77 -29.92 -29.12
N THR A 156 22.52 -30.12 -29.57
CA THR A 156 22.20 -30.64 -30.90
C THR A 156 22.74 -29.73 -32.03
N ILE A 157 22.56 -28.41 -31.89
CA ILE A 157 23.08 -27.45 -32.87
C ILE A 157 24.61 -27.44 -32.87
N HIS A 158 25.22 -27.43 -31.69
CA HIS A 158 26.66 -27.45 -31.52
C HIS A 158 27.30 -28.69 -32.15
N GLU A 159 26.68 -29.86 -31.97
CA GLU A 159 27.15 -31.11 -32.59
C GLU A 159 27.09 -31.05 -34.12
N LYS A 160 25.96 -30.62 -34.70
CA LYS A 160 25.80 -30.45 -36.16
C LYS A 160 26.83 -29.49 -36.73
N PHE A 161 27.07 -28.38 -36.03
CA PHE A 161 28.05 -27.38 -36.43
C PHE A 161 29.48 -27.91 -36.36
N SER A 162 29.83 -28.63 -35.29
CA SER A 162 31.15 -29.27 -35.13
C SER A 162 31.43 -30.29 -36.24
N ASN A 163 30.44 -31.12 -36.58
CA ASN A 163 30.61 -32.16 -37.61
C ASN A 163 30.76 -31.55 -39.02
N THR A 164 30.03 -30.46 -39.30
CA THR A 164 30.12 -29.74 -40.58
C THR A 164 31.47 -29.03 -40.73
N THR A 165 31.95 -28.37 -39.68
CA THR A 165 33.25 -27.67 -39.71
C THR A 165 34.42 -28.64 -39.87
N LYS A 166 34.38 -29.81 -39.20
CA LYS A 166 35.37 -30.89 -39.38
C LYS A 166 35.41 -31.41 -40.83
N THR A 167 34.24 -31.63 -41.44
CA THR A 167 34.17 -32.13 -42.83
C THR A 167 34.68 -31.10 -43.84
N ILE A 168 34.36 -29.82 -43.64
CA ILE A 168 34.91 -28.72 -44.47
C ILE A 168 36.42 -28.63 -44.31
N SER A 169 36.94 -28.65 -43.07
CA SER A 169 38.38 -28.60 -42.78
C SER A 169 39.15 -29.77 -43.42
N ASN A 170 38.60 -30.98 -43.34
CA ASN A 170 39.21 -32.15 -43.97
C ASN A 170 39.22 -32.02 -45.50
N LYS A 171 38.13 -31.54 -46.12
CA LYS A 171 38.08 -31.30 -47.57
C LYS A 171 39.10 -30.24 -48.01
N THR A 172 39.22 -29.12 -47.30
CA THR A 172 40.20 -28.08 -47.66
C THR A 172 41.63 -28.60 -47.55
N LYS A 173 41.96 -29.37 -46.50
CA LYS A 173 43.29 -29.99 -46.34
C LYS A 173 43.64 -30.95 -47.48
N VAL A 174 42.67 -31.74 -47.94
CA VAL A 174 42.84 -32.64 -49.11
C VAL A 174 43.03 -31.84 -50.40
N ILE A 175 42.28 -30.76 -50.62
CA ILE A 175 42.42 -29.91 -51.81
C ILE A 175 43.79 -29.22 -51.82
N SER A 176 44.21 -28.61 -50.70
CA SER A 176 45.52 -27.95 -50.58
C SER A 176 46.67 -28.92 -50.85
N SER A 177 46.61 -30.15 -50.34
CA SER A 177 47.65 -31.16 -50.60
C SER A 177 47.68 -31.65 -52.06
N LYS A 178 46.53 -31.71 -52.75
CA LYS A 178 46.48 -32.01 -54.19
C LYS A 178 47.06 -30.89 -55.05
N ILE A 179 46.77 -29.63 -54.70
CA ILE A 179 47.34 -28.46 -55.39
C ILE A 179 48.86 -28.46 -55.24
N LEU A 180 49.37 -28.63 -54.01
CA LEU A 180 50.81 -28.64 -53.73
C LEU A 180 51.57 -29.78 -54.44
N LYS A 181 50.92 -30.93 -54.66
CA LYS A 181 51.48 -32.05 -55.43
C LYS A 181 51.48 -31.79 -56.94
N LYS A 182 50.45 -31.13 -57.47
CA LYS A 182 50.41 -30.71 -58.89
C LYS A 182 51.53 -29.72 -59.21
N ASP A 183 51.74 -28.72 -58.36
CA ASP A 183 52.77 -27.69 -58.55
C ASP A 183 54.21 -28.23 -58.49
N LYS A 184 54.43 -29.39 -57.83
CA LYS A 184 55.72 -30.09 -57.82
C LYS A 184 55.96 -30.94 -59.08
N ILE A 185 54.91 -31.38 -59.76
CA ILE A 185 55.01 -32.21 -60.98
C ILE A 185 55.26 -31.33 -62.22
N THR A 186 54.76 -30.10 -62.25
CA THR A 186 54.94 -29.14 -63.35
C THR A 186 56.24 -28.33 -63.31
N LYS A 187 57.08 -28.53 -62.28
CA LYS A 187 58.37 -27.82 -62.10
C LYS A 187 59.62 -28.69 -62.29
N ASN A 188 59.44 -29.95 -62.68
CA ASN A 188 60.49 -30.84 -63.18
C ASN A 188 60.31 -31.03 -64.69
#